data_AF-M6VBJ4-F1
#
_entry.id   AF-M6VBJ4-F1
#
_cell.length_a   1.000
_cell.length_b   1.000
_cell.length_c   1.000
_cell.angle_alpha   90.00
_cell.angle_beta   90.00
_cell.angle_gamma   90.00
#
_symmetry.space_group_name_H-M   'P 1'
#
loop_
_entity.id
_entity.type
_entity.pdbx_description
1 polymer ?
#
loop_
_entity_poly.entity_id
_entity_poly.type
_entity_poly.pdbx_seq_one_letter_code
_entity_poly.pdbx_strand_id
1 'polypeptide(L)'
;MVLTLIFAACSKNSSEDTATLAALVTSNAATQGCIGTDCVRSGAATRDSNSAAISTNNILPDFPDESAYYVFVTDEHNGDWKAYFDANGIVGADAYCNSHMPDNLRYGDTGSQFIPISFKAMLVDESRRRASVTPNQGDGQTNWVFKPNTQYRRATDGQLIATTDNKGLIPFPMVNSFTSNPHNNNIWTGLNSDWTTVPQGSRCNDWTSTTGMGRNGYANLTSNSAISVRDIGCGNETAGIDQKIGILCVAQWPVVPRNFKYLYQVGGTDGDLSFQGKPGLYGADKRCNTNTFENSVELSKIQGKANPFKAMVVDGINRRASVTANQGDGQIDWVLKPNTEYRRTLTNWGSLVGVTNSAGLFTFPLNSTWDHFEGNNIWTGLNSDWTGAPENCGMWMNPDAHGRYGDSDRTTDEAISVGVSACDDSAFIDPAILCVEQ
;
A
#
# COMPACT_ATOMS: atom_id res chain seq x y z
N MET A 1 39.08 71.71 -7.08
CA MET A 1 38.65 71.48 -8.47
C MET A 1 38.04 70.08 -8.53
N VAL A 2 36.75 69.81 -8.75
CA VAL A 2 35.53 70.57 -9.13
C VAL A 2 34.37 69.73 -8.54
N LEU A 3 33.77 70.09 -7.38
CA LEU A 3 32.45 70.74 -7.14
C LEU A 3 31.32 70.36 -8.14
N THR A 4 30.12 69.92 -7.73
CA THR A 4 28.96 70.77 -7.31
C THR A 4 27.74 69.83 -7.07
N LEU A 5 27.21 69.69 -5.83
CA LEU A 5 25.99 70.27 -5.20
C LEU A 5 24.59 69.75 -5.60
N ILE A 6 23.78 69.55 -4.55
CA ILE A 6 22.40 69.07 -4.44
C ILE A 6 21.39 70.20 -4.71
N PHE A 7 20.22 69.88 -5.28
CA PHE A 7 18.98 70.63 -5.03
C PHE A 7 17.75 69.71 -4.91
N ALA A 8 16.92 69.99 -3.91
CA ALA A 8 15.55 69.49 -3.78
C ALA A 8 14.56 70.55 -4.28
N ALA A 9 13.45 70.14 -4.87
CA ALA A 9 12.26 70.98 -5.04
C ALA A 9 10.98 70.12 -5.07
N CYS A 10 10.01 70.47 -4.24
CA CYS A 10 8.62 70.04 -4.36
C CYS A 10 7.82 71.11 -5.10
N SER A 11 6.84 70.70 -5.91
CA SER A 11 5.64 71.52 -6.19
C SER A 11 4.45 70.62 -6.57
N LYS A 12 3.24 71.12 -6.27
CA LYS A 12 1.98 70.43 -5.97
C LYS A 12 0.95 70.52 -7.11
N ASN A 13 0.04 69.54 -7.08
CA ASN A 13 -1.41 69.55 -7.36
C ASN A 13 -1.96 69.49 -8.80
N SER A 14 -2.72 68.43 -9.09
CA SER A 14 -4.20 68.35 -9.34
C SER A 14 -4.47 67.15 -10.28
N SER A 15 -5.48 66.29 -10.21
CA SER A 15 -6.76 66.12 -9.50
C SER A 15 -7.35 64.77 -9.97
N GLU A 16 -8.18 64.10 -9.15
CA GLU A 16 -9.13 63.00 -9.50
C GLU A 16 -8.52 61.65 -9.97
N ASP A 17 -9.01 60.45 -9.66
CA ASP A 17 -10.11 59.97 -8.82
C ASP A 17 -9.91 58.45 -8.52
N THR A 18 -10.76 57.98 -7.62
CA THR A 18 -10.92 56.67 -6.94
C THR A 18 -10.77 55.32 -7.69
N ALA A 19 -10.14 54.38 -6.97
CA ALA A 19 -10.64 53.04 -6.58
C ALA A 19 -10.66 51.82 -7.55
N THR A 20 -10.51 50.67 -6.88
CA THR A 20 -10.84 49.27 -7.24
C THR A 20 -9.88 48.53 -8.15
N LEU A 21 -9.68 47.22 -8.08
CA LEU A 21 -9.86 46.12 -7.10
C LEU A 21 -9.51 44.90 -7.97
N ALA A 22 -8.80 43.93 -7.40
CA ALA A 22 -8.71 42.55 -7.88
C ALA A 22 -8.05 42.30 -9.25
N ALA A 23 -6.96 41.52 -9.25
CA ALA A 23 -7.02 40.09 -9.55
C ALA A 23 -5.75 39.57 -10.24
N LEU A 24 -5.48 38.30 -9.94
CA LEU A 24 -4.77 37.31 -10.75
C LEU A 24 -3.24 37.32 -10.77
N VAL A 25 -2.70 36.56 -9.81
CA VAL A 25 -1.92 35.33 -10.03
C VAL A 25 -2.06 34.77 -11.46
N THR A 26 -0.98 34.78 -12.25
CA THR A 26 -0.14 33.62 -12.68
C THR A 26 0.74 34.01 -13.88
N SER A 27 2.03 33.66 -13.83
CA SER A 27 2.66 32.73 -14.80
C SER A 27 4.18 32.63 -14.62
N ASN A 28 4.59 31.43 -14.21
CA ASN A 28 5.75 30.63 -14.61
C ASN A 28 7.07 31.31 -15.06
N ALA A 29 8.09 31.03 -14.24
CA ALA A 29 9.33 30.35 -14.59
C ALA A 29 10.15 30.83 -15.79
N ALA A 30 11.30 31.44 -15.49
CA ALA A 30 12.54 31.20 -16.22
C ALA A 30 13.78 31.51 -15.35
N THR A 31 14.61 30.48 -15.17
CA THR A 31 16.09 30.51 -15.10
C THR A 31 16.81 31.20 -13.93
N GLN A 32 17.47 30.34 -13.12
CA GLN A 32 18.63 30.62 -12.29
C GLN A 32 19.78 31.28 -13.06
N GLY A 33 20.58 32.08 -12.36
CA GLY A 33 21.88 32.55 -12.83
C GLY A 33 22.58 33.41 -11.80
N CYS A 34 23.06 32.80 -10.71
CA CYS A 34 24.02 33.46 -9.81
C CYS A 34 25.36 33.60 -10.53
N ILE A 35 25.89 34.82 -10.60
CA ILE A 35 27.23 35.14 -11.11
C ILE A 35 28.03 35.75 -9.96
N GLY A 36 29.24 35.22 -9.73
CA GLY A 36 30.33 36.00 -9.12
C GLY A 36 30.65 35.67 -7.67
N THR A 37 31.95 35.53 -7.44
CA THR A 37 32.67 35.11 -6.23
C THR A 37 32.55 36.10 -5.08
N ASP A 38 31.99 35.67 -3.94
CA ASP A 38 32.55 35.87 -2.60
C ASP A 38 31.49 35.57 -1.53
N CYS A 39 31.72 34.51 -0.75
CA CYS A 39 31.44 34.42 0.68
C CYS A 39 32.08 33.14 1.22
N VAL A 40 33.37 33.23 1.56
CA VAL A 40 34.15 32.19 2.24
C VAL A 40 34.24 32.52 3.74
N ARG A 41 34.02 31.47 4.56
CA ARG A 41 34.52 31.18 5.93
C ARG A 41 34.00 31.93 7.16
N SER A 42 33.51 31.12 8.12
CA SER A 42 34.26 30.59 9.28
C SER A 42 33.43 29.46 9.96
N GLY A 43 33.81 28.16 9.96
CA GLY A 43 34.75 27.46 10.88
C GLY A 43 34.06 27.14 12.24
N ALA A 44 33.91 25.94 12.81
CA ALA A 44 34.37 24.54 12.67
C ALA A 44 33.25 23.63 13.25
N ALA A 45 33.04 22.33 12.96
CA ALA A 45 33.91 21.18 13.23
C ALA A 45 33.34 19.87 12.61
N THR A 46 34.27 19.00 12.17
CA THR A 46 34.28 17.51 12.11
C THR A 46 33.13 16.69 11.49
N ARG A 47 33.51 15.95 10.43
CA ARG A 47 33.07 14.59 10.01
C ARG A 47 31.55 14.36 9.87
N ASP A 48 31.06 14.26 8.64
CA ASP A 48 30.68 12.97 8.05
C ASP A 48 30.25 13.08 6.57
N SER A 49 30.69 12.08 5.82
CA SER A 49 30.27 11.56 4.52
C SER A 49 29.29 12.36 3.66
N ASN A 50 29.78 12.81 2.51
CA ASN A 50 28.97 13.00 1.30
C ASN A 50 28.33 11.67 0.89
N SER A 51 27.08 11.46 1.29
CA SER A 51 26.10 10.69 0.53
C SER A 51 24.93 11.63 0.21
N ALA A 52 25.14 12.58 -0.69
CA ALA A 52 24.04 13.19 -1.43
C ALA A 52 23.63 12.22 -2.55
N ALA A 53 23.16 11.04 -2.15
CA ALA A 53 22.40 10.13 -2.99
C ALA A 53 20.94 10.38 -2.66
N ILE A 54 20.27 11.09 -3.58
CA ILE A 54 18.83 11.03 -3.89
C ILE A 54 17.98 10.67 -2.66
N SER A 55 17.58 11.72 -1.94
CA SER A 55 16.51 11.67 -0.94
C SER A 55 15.35 10.87 -1.51
N THR A 56 15.06 9.76 -0.85
CA THR A 56 13.89 8.91 -0.95
C THR A 56 12.63 9.74 -1.21
N ASN A 57 12.05 9.58 -2.39
CA ASN A 57 10.63 9.90 -2.57
C ASN A 57 9.86 8.87 -1.75
N ASN A 58 9.68 9.13 -0.46
CA ASN A 58 8.67 8.46 0.36
C ASN A 58 7.35 8.72 -0.33
N ILE A 59 6.84 7.71 -1.03
CA ILE A 59 5.60 7.80 -1.82
C ILE A 59 4.39 8.06 -0.88
N LEU A 60 4.59 7.91 0.45
CA LEU A 60 3.73 8.44 1.51
C LEU A 60 4.61 9.08 2.61
N PRO A 61 4.84 10.41 2.60
CA PRO A 61 5.80 11.09 3.49
C PRO A 61 5.46 11.07 5.00
N ASP A 62 4.30 10.52 5.40
CA ASP A 62 3.77 10.60 6.77
C ASP A 62 3.64 9.25 7.51
N PHE A 63 4.04 8.12 6.90
CA PHE A 63 4.01 6.85 7.62
C PHE A 63 5.22 6.71 8.54
N PRO A 64 5.02 6.37 9.82
CA PRO A 64 6.12 6.08 10.72
C PRO A 64 6.78 4.73 10.37
N ASP A 65 8.11 4.68 10.44
CA ASP A 65 8.93 3.46 10.31
C ASP A 65 8.91 2.59 11.59
N GLU A 66 8.04 2.89 12.56
CA GLU A 66 7.92 2.18 13.84
C GLU A 66 6.64 1.34 13.91
N SER A 67 6.70 0.25 14.68
CA SER A 67 5.54 -0.63 14.90
C SER A 67 4.40 0.14 15.58
N ALA A 68 3.23 0.24 14.94
CA ALA A 68 2.08 0.94 15.47
C ALA A 68 0.78 0.16 15.22
N TYR A 69 -0.27 0.42 16.01
CA TYR A 69 -1.58 -0.15 15.72
C TYR A 69 -2.29 0.69 14.66
N TYR A 70 -2.90 0.03 13.67
CA TYR A 70 -3.60 0.69 12.58
C TYR A 70 -5.09 0.40 12.57
N VAL A 71 -5.85 1.32 12.00
CA VAL A 71 -7.26 1.13 11.66
C VAL A 71 -7.54 1.59 10.23
N PHE A 72 -8.57 1.02 9.62
CA PHE A 72 -9.08 1.46 8.33
C PHE A 72 -10.60 1.28 8.26
N VAL A 73 -11.24 2.04 7.37
CA VAL A 73 -12.67 1.89 7.06
C VAL A 73 -12.78 1.10 5.76
N THR A 74 -13.63 0.09 5.73
CA THR A 74 -13.89 -0.72 4.54
C THR A 74 -14.77 0.00 3.53
N ASP A 75 -14.91 -0.60 2.35
CA ASP A 75 -15.99 -0.29 1.41
C ASP A 75 -17.38 -0.63 1.98
N GLU A 76 -18.43 -0.35 1.20
CA GLU A 76 -19.82 -0.49 1.61
C GLU A 76 -20.25 -1.93 1.85
N HIS A 77 -21.06 -2.12 2.88
CA HIS A 77 -21.70 -3.38 3.18
C HIS A 77 -23.05 -3.16 3.86
N ASN A 78 -24.00 -4.06 3.60
CA ASN A 78 -25.23 -4.12 4.37
C ASN A 78 -24.96 -4.53 5.84
N GLY A 79 -25.96 -4.44 6.69
CA GLY A 79 -25.87 -4.86 8.10
C GLY A 79 -25.89 -6.37 8.34
N ASP A 80 -25.60 -7.23 7.35
CA ASP A 80 -25.67 -8.69 7.46
C ASP A 80 -24.31 -9.36 7.19
N TRP A 81 -23.59 -9.71 8.26
CA TRP A 81 -22.35 -10.48 8.18
C TRP A 81 -22.54 -11.91 8.72
N LYS A 82 -23.73 -12.49 8.59
CA LYS A 82 -23.99 -13.83 9.10
C LYS A 82 -23.08 -14.86 8.42
N ALA A 83 -22.21 -15.49 9.21
CA ALA A 83 -21.45 -16.65 8.77
C ALA A 83 -22.29 -17.92 8.96
N TYR A 84 -22.10 -18.93 8.10
CA TYR A 84 -22.89 -20.18 8.12
C TYR A 84 -22.91 -20.89 9.49
N PHE A 85 -21.83 -20.76 10.27
CA PHE A 85 -21.67 -21.39 11.58
C PHE A 85 -21.83 -20.43 12.77
N ASP A 86 -22.17 -19.16 12.55
CA ASP A 86 -22.30 -18.16 13.60
C ASP A 86 -23.75 -17.64 13.70
N ALA A 87 -24.28 -17.61 14.92
CA ALA A 87 -25.63 -17.09 15.16
C ALA A 87 -25.71 -15.55 15.09
N ASN A 88 -24.55 -14.85 15.06
CA ASN A 88 -24.46 -13.39 14.95
C ASN A 88 -23.43 -13.00 13.87
N GLY A 89 -23.41 -11.73 13.45
CA GLY A 89 -22.54 -11.28 12.36
C GLY A 89 -21.09 -10.95 12.74
N ILE A 90 -20.72 -11.01 14.02
CA ILE A 90 -19.41 -10.52 14.49
C ILE A 90 -18.23 -11.26 13.84
N VAL A 91 -18.28 -12.59 13.74
CA VAL A 91 -17.21 -13.38 13.11
C VAL A 91 -17.11 -13.09 11.61
N GLY A 92 -18.24 -12.93 10.93
CA GLY A 92 -18.24 -12.56 9.51
C GLY A 92 -17.71 -11.14 9.28
N ALA A 93 -17.99 -10.20 10.18
CA ALA A 93 -17.47 -8.84 10.11
C ALA A 93 -15.94 -8.81 10.30
N ASP A 94 -15.40 -9.63 11.22
CA ASP A 94 -13.95 -9.80 11.35
C ASP A 94 -13.36 -10.42 10.07
N ALA A 95 -13.98 -11.46 9.50
CA ALA A 95 -13.52 -12.07 8.25
C ALA A 95 -13.51 -11.05 7.10
N TYR A 96 -14.55 -10.22 7.02
CA TYR A 96 -14.66 -9.12 6.06
C TYR A 96 -13.54 -8.09 6.22
N CYS A 97 -13.21 -7.70 7.47
CA CYS A 97 -12.04 -6.87 7.73
C CYS A 97 -10.74 -7.51 7.23
N ASN A 98 -10.54 -8.80 7.49
CA ASN A 98 -9.31 -9.48 7.08
C ASN A 98 -9.18 -9.65 5.56
N SER A 99 -10.29 -9.71 4.82
CA SER A 99 -10.26 -9.77 3.36
C SER A 99 -10.10 -8.41 2.68
N HIS A 100 -10.33 -7.30 3.40
CA HIS A 100 -10.22 -5.92 2.88
C HIS A 100 -9.02 -5.17 3.49
N MET A 101 -8.06 -5.89 4.05
CA MET A 101 -6.85 -5.31 4.62
C MET A 101 -6.09 -4.49 3.55
N PRO A 102 -5.69 -3.23 3.85
CA PRO A 102 -4.89 -2.43 2.94
C PRO A 102 -3.55 -3.08 2.58
N ASP A 103 -3.16 -3.00 1.31
CA ASP A 103 -1.93 -3.62 0.79
C ASP A 103 -0.67 -3.16 1.52
N ASN A 104 -0.63 -1.90 1.98
CA ASN A 104 0.49 -1.32 2.72
C ASN A 104 0.62 -1.85 4.17
N LEU A 105 -0.42 -2.51 4.70
CA LEU A 105 -0.45 -3.06 6.06
C LEU A 105 -0.39 -4.58 6.08
N ARG A 106 0.11 -5.22 5.01
CA ARG A 106 -0.03 -6.67 4.83
C ARG A 106 0.83 -7.52 5.77
N TYR A 107 1.82 -6.93 6.46
CA TYR A 107 2.75 -7.61 7.36
C TYR A 107 3.16 -6.72 8.53
N GLY A 108 3.17 -7.27 9.75
CA GLY A 108 3.62 -6.55 10.95
C GLY A 108 4.93 -7.15 11.45
N ASP A 109 5.96 -6.32 11.58
CA ASP A 109 7.22 -6.72 12.19
C ASP A 109 7.13 -6.53 13.72
N THR A 110 7.32 -7.61 14.47
CA THR A 110 7.43 -7.58 15.95
C THR A 110 8.88 -7.56 16.43
N GLY A 111 9.84 -7.29 15.53
CA GLY A 111 11.28 -7.33 15.80
C GLY A 111 11.85 -8.75 15.92
N SER A 112 11.02 -9.79 15.76
CA SER A 112 11.47 -11.20 15.79
C SER A 112 10.60 -12.16 14.96
N GLN A 113 9.35 -11.81 14.64
CA GLN A 113 8.43 -12.64 13.85
C GLN A 113 7.49 -11.76 13.00
N PHE A 114 7.20 -12.15 11.75
CA PHE A 114 5.99 -11.64 11.08
C PHE A 114 4.83 -12.49 11.56
N ILE A 115 3.85 -11.83 12.15
CA ILE A 115 2.60 -12.44 12.54
C ILE A 115 1.58 -12.05 11.46
N PRO A 116 0.75 -12.97 10.94
CA PRO A 116 -0.40 -12.59 10.13
C PRO A 116 -1.21 -11.54 10.90
N ILE A 117 -1.27 -10.31 10.38
CA ILE A 117 -2.04 -9.27 11.01
C ILE A 117 -3.49 -9.69 10.89
N SER A 118 -4.15 -9.80 12.03
CA SER A 118 -5.59 -9.95 12.07
C SER A 118 -6.21 -8.61 12.41
N PHE A 119 -7.32 -8.32 11.73
CA PHE A 119 -8.18 -7.21 12.02
C PHE A 119 -9.47 -7.73 12.66
N LYS A 120 -10.00 -6.94 13.60
CA LYS A 120 -11.36 -7.12 14.10
C LYS A 120 -12.20 -5.91 13.79
N ALA A 121 -13.48 -6.13 13.51
CA ALA A 121 -14.45 -5.07 13.29
C ALA A 121 -14.82 -4.38 14.61
N MET A 122 -14.80 -3.05 14.65
CA MET A 122 -15.36 -2.26 15.74
C MET A 122 -16.90 -2.23 15.61
N LEU A 123 -17.51 -3.36 15.93
CA LEU A 123 -18.93 -3.64 15.76
C LEU A 123 -19.43 -4.43 16.97
N VAL A 124 -20.43 -3.94 17.70
CA VAL A 124 -20.90 -4.59 18.94
C VAL A 124 -22.27 -5.24 18.78
N ASP A 125 -22.48 -6.35 19.49
CA ASP A 125 -23.75 -7.09 19.53
C ASP A 125 -24.20 -7.43 20.96
N GLU A 126 -23.51 -6.88 21.97
CA GLU A 126 -23.67 -7.16 23.41
C GLU A 126 -23.23 -8.58 23.84
N SER A 127 -23.44 -9.59 23.00
CA SER A 127 -23.22 -11.00 23.34
C SER A 127 -21.77 -11.46 23.10
N ARG A 128 -21.22 -11.20 21.91
CA ARG A 128 -19.88 -11.60 21.47
C ARG A 128 -18.89 -10.46 21.54
N ARG A 129 -19.35 -9.21 21.38
CA ARG A 129 -18.50 -8.03 21.43
C ARG A 129 -19.21 -6.87 22.13
N ARG A 130 -18.54 -6.31 23.14
CA ARG A 130 -19.00 -5.16 23.93
C ARG A 130 -17.82 -4.31 24.40
N ALA A 131 -18.00 -2.99 24.34
CA ALA A 131 -17.01 -2.01 24.78
C ALA A 131 -17.18 -1.57 26.25
N SER A 132 -18.43 -1.41 26.69
CA SER A 132 -18.75 -0.95 28.06
C SER A 132 -20.17 -1.36 28.44
N VAL A 133 -20.39 -1.63 29.73
CA VAL A 133 -21.74 -1.81 30.30
C VAL A 133 -22.27 -0.47 30.80
N THR A 134 -21.42 0.29 31.48
CA THR A 134 -21.72 1.62 32.01
C THR A 134 -21.14 2.70 31.10
N PRO A 135 -21.82 3.84 30.86
CA PRO A 135 -21.32 4.93 30.01
C PRO A 135 -19.88 5.34 30.33
N ASN A 136 -19.02 5.27 29.31
CA ASN A 136 -17.60 5.67 29.31
C ASN A 136 -16.71 5.00 30.39
N GLN A 137 -17.10 3.87 30.96
CA GLN A 137 -16.30 3.20 32.01
C GLN A 137 -15.35 2.12 31.48
N GLY A 138 -15.62 1.59 30.29
CA GLY A 138 -14.91 0.43 29.74
C GLY A 138 -15.06 -0.83 30.60
N ASP A 139 -16.14 -0.91 31.39
CA ASP A 139 -16.41 -2.02 32.29
C ASP A 139 -17.12 -3.16 31.56
N GLY A 140 -16.85 -4.39 31.97
CA GLY A 140 -17.48 -5.58 31.37
C GLY A 140 -17.17 -5.78 29.89
N GLN A 141 -16.02 -5.33 29.39
CA GLN A 141 -15.59 -5.55 28.00
C GLN A 141 -15.61 -7.04 27.62
N THR A 142 -16.13 -7.34 26.42
CA THR A 142 -16.11 -8.68 25.83
C THR A 142 -15.53 -8.57 24.43
N ASN A 143 -14.47 -9.33 24.15
CA ASN A 143 -13.79 -9.39 22.83
C ASN A 143 -13.54 -7.99 22.21
N TRP A 144 -13.17 -7.02 23.05
CA TRP A 144 -13.01 -5.63 22.64
C TRP A 144 -11.77 -5.45 21.75
N VAL A 145 -11.87 -4.55 20.78
CA VAL A 145 -10.93 -4.45 19.66
C VAL A 145 -9.75 -3.52 19.91
N PHE A 146 -9.91 -2.55 20.80
CA PHE A 146 -8.88 -1.57 21.14
C PHE A 146 -8.15 -1.97 22.43
N LYS A 147 -6.84 -1.73 22.45
CA LYS A 147 -5.95 -1.99 23.59
C LYS A 147 -5.85 -0.74 24.47
N PRO A 148 -5.67 -0.86 25.80
CA PRO A 148 -5.42 0.28 26.69
C PRO A 148 -4.14 1.04 26.36
N ASN A 149 -4.13 2.36 26.59
CA ASN A 149 -2.96 3.25 26.47
C ASN A 149 -2.19 3.10 25.14
N THR A 150 -2.91 2.89 24.05
CA THR A 150 -2.33 2.50 22.76
C THR A 150 -2.63 3.56 21.71
N GLN A 151 -1.59 3.95 20.95
CA GLN A 151 -1.74 4.84 19.80
C GLN A 151 -2.29 4.06 18.60
N TYR A 152 -3.36 4.58 18.02
CA TYR A 152 -3.94 4.07 16.78
C TYR A 152 -3.75 5.07 15.65
N ARG A 153 -3.28 4.58 14.51
CA ARG A 153 -3.00 5.35 13.30
C ARG A 153 -3.90 4.93 12.16
N ARG A 154 -4.12 5.85 11.23
CA ARG A 154 -4.90 5.58 10.04
C ARG A 154 -4.07 4.81 9.02
N ALA A 155 -4.65 3.75 8.46
CA ALA A 155 -3.97 2.90 7.50
C ALA A 155 -3.64 3.58 6.17
N THR A 156 -4.33 4.65 5.79
CA THR A 156 -4.19 5.27 4.46
C THR A 156 -3.11 6.33 4.40
N ASP A 157 -2.81 7.00 5.52
CA ASP A 157 -1.86 8.12 5.58
C ASP A 157 -0.91 8.09 6.79
N GLY A 158 -1.05 7.12 7.70
CA GLY A 158 -0.18 6.98 8.88
C GLY A 158 -0.47 7.98 10.01
N GLN A 159 -1.43 8.88 9.84
CA GLN A 159 -1.74 9.94 10.80
C GLN A 159 -2.27 9.35 12.12
N LEU A 160 -1.86 9.94 13.24
CA LEU A 160 -2.36 9.57 14.57
C LEU A 160 -3.84 9.92 14.68
N ILE A 161 -4.67 8.93 14.98
CA ILE A 161 -6.12 9.11 15.18
C ILE A 161 -6.37 9.47 16.64
N ALA A 162 -5.94 8.60 17.55
CA ALA A 162 -6.10 8.78 18.98
C ALA A 162 -5.11 7.92 19.76
N THR A 163 -4.91 8.28 21.03
CA THR A 163 -4.38 7.35 22.04
C THR A 163 -5.56 6.92 22.90
N THR A 164 -5.78 5.62 23.02
CA THR A 164 -6.83 5.10 23.90
C THR A 164 -6.49 5.36 25.37
N ASP A 165 -7.51 5.45 26.22
CA ASP A 165 -7.35 5.58 27.65
C ASP A 165 -6.88 4.26 28.31
N ASN A 166 -6.80 4.24 29.64
CA ASN A 166 -6.39 3.06 30.40
C ASN A 166 -7.42 1.91 30.36
N LYS A 167 -8.57 2.09 29.70
CA LYS A 167 -9.61 1.08 29.45
C LYS A 167 -9.63 0.61 27.99
N GLY A 168 -8.83 1.21 27.11
CA GLY A 168 -8.89 0.90 25.69
C GLY A 168 -10.09 1.54 25.01
N LEU A 169 -10.69 2.59 25.57
CA LEU A 169 -11.68 3.42 24.88
C LEU A 169 -10.98 4.63 24.25
N ILE A 170 -11.51 5.12 23.13
CA ILE A 170 -10.97 6.34 22.50
C ILE A 170 -11.60 7.56 23.21
N PRO A 171 -10.79 8.45 23.80
CA PRO A 171 -11.29 9.72 24.30
C PRO A 171 -11.69 10.64 23.14
N PHE A 172 -12.78 11.38 23.31
CA PHE A 172 -13.23 12.39 22.36
C PHE A 172 -12.96 13.81 22.88
N PRO A 173 -12.57 14.77 22.02
CA PRO A 173 -12.36 14.60 20.58
C PRO A 173 -11.06 13.84 20.26
N MET A 174 -11.07 13.11 19.14
CA MET A 174 -9.89 12.46 18.57
C MET A 174 -8.93 13.50 17.98
N VAL A 175 -7.66 13.13 17.81
CA VAL A 175 -6.64 13.96 17.16
C VAL A 175 -6.95 14.09 15.66
N ASN A 176 -7.23 12.96 15.02
CA ASN A 176 -7.73 12.89 13.66
C ASN A 176 -8.92 11.92 13.58
N SER A 177 -9.73 12.02 12.53
CA SER A 177 -10.87 11.13 12.26
C SER A 177 -10.42 9.69 11.99
N PHE A 178 -11.33 8.72 11.80
CA PHE A 178 -10.98 7.37 11.34
C PHE A 178 -10.71 7.30 9.83
N THR A 179 -11.34 8.15 9.02
CA THR A 179 -11.04 8.32 7.59
C THR A 179 -10.90 9.80 7.21
N SER A 180 -9.99 10.11 6.30
CA SER A 180 -9.88 11.44 5.67
C SER A 180 -10.77 11.57 4.44
N ASN A 181 -11.39 10.47 3.98
CA ASN A 181 -12.30 10.50 2.85
C ASN A 181 -13.59 11.25 3.23
N PRO A 182 -13.91 12.38 2.58
CA PRO A 182 -15.14 13.11 2.85
C PRO A 182 -16.37 12.36 2.32
N HIS A 183 -16.18 11.46 1.35
CA HIS A 183 -17.20 10.56 0.84
C HIS A 183 -17.04 9.18 1.51
N ASN A 184 -18.11 8.40 1.65
CA ASN A 184 -18.03 7.02 2.21
C ASN A 184 -17.47 6.96 3.65
N ASN A 185 -17.99 7.83 4.52
CA ASN A 185 -17.52 7.99 5.89
C ASN A 185 -18.47 7.39 6.93
N ASN A 186 -19.49 6.63 6.53
CA ASN A 186 -20.38 5.99 7.49
C ASN A 186 -19.81 4.64 7.90
N ILE A 187 -19.91 4.32 9.19
CA ILE A 187 -19.55 2.99 9.70
C ILE A 187 -20.67 2.42 10.54
N TRP A 188 -20.92 1.12 10.40
CA TRP A 188 -21.73 0.37 11.36
C TRP A 188 -20.95 0.17 12.65
N THR A 189 -21.59 0.40 13.81
CA THR A 189 -20.92 0.27 15.11
C THR A 189 -21.75 -0.50 16.13
N GLY A 190 -23.07 -0.27 16.19
CA GLY A 190 -23.90 -0.77 17.29
C GLY A 190 -23.66 -0.07 18.63
N LEU A 191 -22.94 1.06 18.64
CA LEU A 191 -22.58 1.78 19.86
C LEU A 191 -23.45 3.02 20.07
N ASN A 192 -23.74 3.34 21.33
CA ASN A 192 -24.08 4.69 21.74
C ASN A 192 -22.81 5.56 21.75
N SER A 193 -23.00 6.88 21.82
CA SER A 193 -21.91 7.86 21.84
C SER A 193 -21.06 7.84 23.11
N ASP A 194 -21.39 6.97 24.05
CA ASP A 194 -20.75 6.76 25.35
C ASP A 194 -20.14 5.35 25.52
N TRP A 195 -19.91 4.66 24.41
CA TRP A 195 -19.36 3.30 24.34
C TRP A 195 -20.25 2.18 24.90
N THR A 196 -21.48 2.46 25.32
CA THR A 196 -22.45 1.39 25.62
C THR A 196 -23.03 0.80 24.34
N THR A 197 -23.47 -0.46 24.38
CA THR A 197 -24.13 -1.09 23.24
C THR A 197 -25.57 -0.60 23.08
N VAL A 198 -26.03 -0.34 21.84
CA VAL A 198 -27.44 -0.04 21.57
C VAL A 198 -28.34 -1.27 21.76
N PRO A 199 -29.65 -1.11 21.97
CA PRO A 199 -30.60 -2.23 21.99
C PRO A 199 -30.60 -3.02 20.67
N GLN A 200 -30.97 -4.30 20.71
CA GLN A 200 -30.97 -5.21 19.55
C GLN A 200 -31.70 -4.67 18.31
N GLY A 201 -32.79 -3.92 18.50
CA GLY A 201 -33.55 -3.29 17.41
C GLY A 201 -32.75 -2.30 16.55
N SER A 202 -31.61 -1.84 17.04
CA SER A 202 -30.69 -0.91 16.36
C SER A 202 -29.36 -1.60 15.97
N ARG A 203 -29.37 -2.94 15.81
CA ARG A 203 -28.17 -3.74 15.47
C ARG A 203 -28.39 -4.71 14.32
N CYS A 204 -29.35 -4.46 13.43
CA CYS A 204 -29.60 -5.33 12.27
C CYS A 204 -29.77 -6.82 12.63
N ASN A 205 -30.57 -7.06 13.69
CA ASN A 205 -30.72 -8.39 14.29
C ASN A 205 -29.35 -9.01 14.66
N ASP A 206 -28.55 -8.25 15.40
CA ASP A 206 -27.17 -8.59 15.74
C ASP A 206 -26.30 -8.94 14.52
N TRP A 207 -26.48 -8.12 13.49
CA TRP A 207 -25.71 -8.10 12.26
C TRP A 207 -25.92 -9.35 11.40
N THR A 208 -27.16 -9.88 11.40
CA THR A 208 -27.55 -11.09 10.66
C THR A 208 -28.71 -10.88 9.71
N SER A 209 -29.06 -9.62 9.46
CA SER A 209 -30.20 -9.29 8.64
C SER A 209 -29.99 -7.98 7.89
N THR A 210 -30.46 -7.98 6.64
CA THR A 210 -30.63 -6.77 5.83
C THR A 210 -31.93 -6.04 6.14
N THR A 211 -32.73 -6.52 7.11
CA THR A 211 -33.99 -5.90 7.52
C THR A 211 -33.86 -5.20 8.87
N GLY A 212 -34.69 -4.18 9.10
CA GLY A 212 -34.67 -3.38 10.32
C GLY A 212 -33.66 -2.25 10.27
N MET A 213 -33.17 -1.86 11.45
CA MET A 213 -32.30 -0.71 11.64
C MET A 213 -30.98 -1.08 12.34
N GLY A 214 -29.91 -0.37 11.99
CA GLY A 214 -28.59 -0.48 12.59
C GLY A 214 -28.09 0.89 13.03
N ARG A 215 -27.29 0.94 14.09
CA ARG A 215 -26.67 2.18 14.55
C ARG A 215 -25.38 2.45 13.77
N ASN A 216 -25.26 3.67 13.24
CA ASN A 216 -24.09 4.13 12.50
C ASN A 216 -23.30 5.25 13.22
N GLY A 217 -22.05 5.44 12.81
CA GLY A 217 -21.20 6.59 13.13
C GLY A 217 -20.65 7.27 11.86
N TYR A 218 -20.12 8.49 12.02
CA TYR A 218 -19.44 9.26 10.97
C TYR A 218 -17.92 9.25 11.15
N ALA A 219 -17.26 8.28 10.52
CA ALA A 219 -15.83 8.01 10.61
C ALA A 219 -14.92 9.17 10.17
N ASN A 220 -15.44 10.21 9.49
CA ASN A 220 -14.68 11.42 9.16
C ASN A 220 -14.75 12.52 10.23
N LEU A 221 -15.51 12.33 11.31
CA LEU A 221 -15.58 13.26 12.43
C LEU A 221 -14.62 12.84 13.55
N THR A 222 -14.29 13.79 14.43
CA THR A 222 -13.43 13.57 15.61
C THR A 222 -14.19 13.57 16.93
N SER A 223 -15.47 13.98 16.94
CA SER A 223 -16.34 13.91 18.12
C SER A 223 -16.85 12.48 18.36
N ASN A 224 -17.65 12.28 19.41
CA ASN A 224 -18.34 11.02 19.66
C ASN A 224 -19.33 10.61 18.54
N SER A 225 -19.68 11.54 17.65
CA SER A 225 -20.40 11.23 16.40
C SER A 225 -19.61 10.29 15.48
N ALA A 226 -18.30 10.14 15.69
CA ALA A 226 -17.48 9.17 14.98
C ALA A 226 -17.96 7.72 15.16
N ILE A 227 -18.58 7.42 16.31
CA ILE A 227 -19.05 6.07 16.63
C ILE A 227 -20.58 5.95 16.70
N SER A 228 -21.31 7.06 16.86
CA SER A 228 -22.77 7.00 17.04
C SER A 228 -23.47 8.28 16.62
N VAL A 229 -24.41 8.18 15.67
CA VAL A 229 -25.19 9.31 15.15
C VAL A 229 -26.66 8.98 15.19
N ARG A 230 -27.09 7.99 14.40
CA ARG A 230 -28.50 7.60 14.25
C ARG A 230 -28.62 6.14 13.85
N ASP A 231 -29.87 5.71 13.69
CA ASP A 231 -30.20 4.43 13.10
C ASP A 231 -30.42 4.58 11.58
N ILE A 232 -29.91 3.63 10.79
CA ILE A 232 -30.06 3.54 9.34
C ILE A 232 -30.56 2.14 8.97
N GLY A 233 -31.35 2.02 7.89
CA GLY A 233 -31.85 0.73 7.41
C GLY A 233 -30.73 -0.25 7.06
N CYS A 234 -30.85 -1.49 7.50
CA CYS A 234 -29.77 -2.49 7.40
C CYS A 234 -29.43 -2.91 5.98
N GLY A 235 -30.41 -2.97 5.08
CA GLY A 235 -30.22 -3.34 3.68
C GLY A 235 -29.71 -2.19 2.80
N ASN A 236 -29.36 -1.06 3.40
CA ASN A 236 -29.01 0.15 2.67
C ASN A 236 -27.57 0.09 2.12
N GLU A 237 -27.33 -0.84 1.19
CA GLU A 237 -26.13 -0.88 0.32
C GLU A 237 -26.10 0.27 -0.68
N THR A 238 -27.21 1.01 -0.81
CA THR A 238 -27.44 2.01 -1.86
C THR A 238 -27.70 3.41 -1.29
N ALA A 239 -27.34 3.62 -0.03
CA ALA A 239 -27.27 4.97 0.52
C ALA A 239 -26.36 5.73 -0.45
N GLY A 240 -26.88 6.77 -1.12
CA GLY A 240 -26.30 7.31 -2.36
C GLY A 240 -24.80 7.62 -2.26
N ILE A 241 -24.14 8.02 -3.35
CA ILE A 241 -22.67 8.21 -3.41
C ILE A 241 -21.98 8.91 -2.21
N ASP A 242 -22.72 9.64 -1.36
CA ASP A 242 -22.26 10.28 -0.12
C ASP A 242 -22.56 9.51 1.20
N GLN A 243 -23.18 8.32 1.16
CA GLN A 243 -23.67 7.61 2.35
C GLN A 243 -23.28 6.12 2.43
N LYS A 244 -22.33 5.65 1.63
CA LYS A 244 -21.77 4.30 1.75
C LYS A 244 -21.38 3.98 3.20
N ILE A 245 -21.82 2.82 3.70
CA ILE A 245 -21.61 2.40 5.09
C ILE A 245 -20.68 1.19 5.12
N GLY A 246 -19.48 1.38 5.64
CA GLY A 246 -18.52 0.31 5.88
C GLY A 246 -18.48 -0.11 7.34
N ILE A 247 -17.36 -0.70 7.74
CA ILE A 247 -17.01 -0.97 9.14
C ILE A 247 -15.60 -0.47 9.43
N LEU A 248 -15.35 -0.11 10.68
CA LEU A 248 -14.00 0.22 11.14
C LEU A 248 -13.28 -1.08 11.52
N CYS A 249 -12.18 -1.37 10.83
CA CYS A 249 -11.32 -2.52 11.09
C CYS A 249 -10.11 -2.10 11.92
N VAL A 250 -9.84 -2.83 13.00
CA VAL A 250 -8.81 -2.49 13.99
C VAL A 250 -7.76 -3.60 14.05
N ALA A 251 -6.49 -3.24 13.81
CA ALA A 251 -5.38 -4.18 13.90
C ALA A 251 -5.26 -4.75 15.32
N GLN A 252 -5.05 -6.06 15.43
CA GLN A 252 -4.95 -6.74 16.73
C GLN A 252 -3.51 -6.85 17.25
N TRP A 253 -2.54 -6.50 16.41
CA TRP A 253 -1.11 -6.44 16.69
C TRP A 253 -0.52 -5.17 16.07
N PRO A 254 0.58 -4.64 16.62
CA PRO A 254 1.27 -3.53 15.98
C PRO A 254 1.84 -3.99 14.62
N VAL A 255 1.83 -3.08 13.66
CA VAL A 255 2.20 -3.27 12.26
C VAL A 255 3.32 -2.29 11.95
N VAL A 256 4.30 -2.74 11.17
CA VAL A 256 5.25 -1.85 10.50
C VAL A 256 4.79 -1.78 9.05
N PRO A 257 4.18 -0.66 8.61
CA PRO A 257 3.77 -0.51 7.22
C PRO A 257 4.96 -0.71 6.30
N ARG A 258 4.77 -1.42 5.20
CA ARG A 258 5.78 -1.49 4.14
C ARG A 258 5.21 -0.82 2.90
N ASN A 259 5.94 0.18 2.41
CA ASN A 259 5.66 0.90 1.17
C ASN A 259 6.48 0.36 -0.01
N PHE A 260 7.08 -0.82 0.14
CA PHE A 260 7.83 -1.52 -0.89
C PHE A 260 7.32 -2.97 -1.02
N LYS A 261 7.58 -3.56 -2.18
CA LYS A 261 7.28 -4.94 -2.52
C LYS A 261 8.56 -5.74 -2.69
N TYR A 262 8.51 -7.02 -2.36
CA TYR A 262 9.65 -7.90 -2.56
C TYR A 262 9.69 -8.50 -3.96
N LEU A 263 10.91 -8.71 -4.45
CA LEU A 263 11.21 -9.58 -5.59
C LEU A 263 12.31 -10.57 -5.23
N TYR A 264 12.26 -11.75 -5.83
CA TYR A 264 13.28 -12.78 -5.66
C TYR A 264 13.28 -13.75 -6.85
N GLN A 265 14.38 -14.47 -7.04
CA GLN A 265 14.51 -15.45 -8.09
C GLN A 265 14.23 -16.87 -7.60
N VAL A 266 13.60 -17.67 -8.46
CA VAL A 266 13.45 -19.11 -8.24
C VAL A 266 14.14 -19.83 -9.38
N GLY A 267 15.31 -20.41 -9.09
CA GLY A 267 16.13 -21.16 -10.05
C GLY A 267 15.63 -22.57 -10.35
N GLY A 268 16.37 -23.24 -11.24
CA GLY A 268 16.13 -24.62 -11.69
C GLY A 268 14.93 -24.78 -12.63
N THR A 269 14.58 -23.73 -13.39
CA THR A 269 13.48 -23.75 -14.37
C THR A 269 14.03 -23.88 -15.78
N ASP A 270 13.71 -24.96 -16.48
CA ASP A 270 13.69 -24.90 -17.94
C ASP A 270 12.57 -23.95 -18.42
N GLY A 271 12.52 -23.67 -19.72
CA GLY A 271 11.54 -22.77 -20.32
C GLY A 271 10.13 -23.38 -20.44
N ASP A 272 9.96 -24.67 -20.16
CA ASP A 272 8.65 -25.28 -19.95
C ASP A 272 8.20 -25.06 -18.51
N LEU A 273 7.47 -23.97 -18.30
CA LEU A 273 6.96 -23.61 -16.98
C LEU A 273 5.61 -24.28 -16.68
N SER A 274 5.17 -25.24 -17.48
CA SER A 274 3.90 -25.94 -17.24
C SER A 274 3.97 -26.77 -15.94
N PHE A 275 2.83 -26.92 -15.27
CA PHE A 275 2.76 -27.67 -14.01
C PHE A 275 1.53 -28.56 -13.98
N GLN A 276 1.74 -29.89 -13.93
CA GLN A 276 0.66 -30.89 -13.85
C GLN A 276 -0.40 -30.72 -14.97
N GLY A 277 0.05 -30.44 -16.20
CA GLY A 277 -0.83 -30.23 -17.35
C GLY A 277 -1.58 -28.89 -17.36
N LYS A 278 -1.17 -27.93 -16.52
CA LYS A 278 -1.67 -26.54 -16.54
C LYS A 278 -0.74 -25.64 -17.36
N PRO A 279 -1.26 -24.51 -17.90
CA PRO A 279 -0.48 -23.59 -18.72
C PRO A 279 0.77 -23.06 -18.04
N GLY A 280 1.77 -22.67 -18.83
CA GLY A 280 3.09 -22.25 -18.35
C GLY A 280 3.06 -21.12 -17.32
N LEU A 281 2.26 -20.07 -17.55
CA LEU A 281 2.13 -18.97 -16.57
C LEU A 281 1.57 -19.44 -15.22
N TYR A 282 0.65 -20.42 -15.22
CA TYR A 282 0.12 -20.98 -13.98
C TYR A 282 1.21 -21.74 -13.22
N GLY A 283 2.02 -22.54 -13.92
CA GLY A 283 3.11 -23.26 -13.28
C GLY A 283 4.22 -22.32 -12.79
N ALA A 284 4.53 -21.25 -13.53
CA ALA A 284 5.44 -20.19 -13.09
C ALA A 284 4.96 -19.53 -11.78
N ASP A 285 3.70 -19.09 -11.72
CA ASP A 285 3.12 -18.51 -10.51
C ASP A 285 3.05 -19.53 -9.37
N LYS A 286 2.68 -20.77 -9.67
CA LYS A 286 2.68 -21.86 -8.69
C LYS A 286 4.07 -22.06 -8.12
N ARG A 287 5.12 -22.02 -8.94
CA ARG A 287 6.50 -22.19 -8.52
C ARG A 287 6.96 -21.05 -7.61
N CYS A 288 6.63 -19.79 -7.94
CA CYS A 288 6.83 -18.67 -7.03
C CYS A 288 6.19 -18.93 -5.66
N ASN A 289 4.99 -19.49 -5.62
CA ASN A 289 4.26 -19.68 -4.36
C ASN A 289 4.51 -21.03 -3.66
N THR A 290 5.26 -21.94 -4.28
CA THR A 290 5.57 -23.27 -3.71
C THR A 290 7.01 -23.35 -3.21
N ASN A 291 7.93 -22.62 -3.86
CA ASN A 291 9.33 -22.58 -3.50
C ASN A 291 9.62 -21.38 -2.57
N THR A 292 9.06 -21.40 -1.36
CA THR A 292 9.49 -20.48 -0.30
C THR A 292 10.84 -20.96 0.22
N PHE A 293 11.91 -20.22 -0.10
CA PHE A 293 13.27 -20.49 0.39
C PHE A 293 13.29 -20.81 1.89
N GLU A 294 13.92 -21.94 2.25
CA GLU A 294 14.26 -22.28 3.64
C GLU A 294 15.18 -21.23 4.29
N ASN A 295 15.90 -20.43 3.47
CA ASN A 295 16.98 -19.55 3.93
C ASN A 295 16.63 -18.06 3.99
N SER A 296 15.47 -17.61 3.52
CA SER A 296 15.06 -16.23 3.79
C SER A 296 14.07 -16.24 4.95
N VAL A 297 14.55 -15.79 6.12
CA VAL A 297 13.76 -15.63 7.33
C VAL A 297 12.50 -14.80 7.05
N GLU A 298 12.52 -13.91 6.07
CA GLU A 298 11.40 -13.05 5.67
C GLU A 298 10.34 -13.77 4.80
N LEU A 299 10.73 -14.63 3.84
CA LEU A 299 9.78 -15.40 2.99
C LEU A 299 9.35 -16.74 3.60
N SER A 300 10.08 -17.30 4.56
CA SER A 300 9.58 -18.43 5.36
C SER A 300 8.46 -17.99 6.31
N LYS A 301 8.43 -16.70 6.67
CA LYS A 301 7.39 -16.10 7.53
C LYS A 301 6.08 -15.73 6.81
N ILE A 302 6.00 -15.82 5.48
CA ILE A 302 4.76 -15.66 4.68
C ILE A 302 4.17 -17.02 4.25
N GLN A 303 4.78 -18.12 4.71
CA GLN A 303 4.33 -19.49 4.53
C GLN A 303 2.92 -19.66 5.13
N GLY A 304 1.93 -19.95 4.28
CA GLY A 304 0.53 -20.12 4.68
C GLY A 304 -0.46 -19.10 4.10
N LYS A 305 -0.01 -18.09 3.35
CA LYS A 305 -0.92 -17.22 2.56
C LYS A 305 -1.16 -17.80 1.16
N ALA A 306 -2.38 -17.63 0.65
CA ALA A 306 -2.72 -18.05 -0.72
C ALA A 306 -2.03 -17.15 -1.75
N ASN A 307 -1.01 -17.69 -2.41
CA ASN A 307 -0.34 -17.14 -3.59
C ASN A 307 0.13 -15.66 -3.52
N PRO A 308 1.02 -15.27 -2.56
CA PRO A 308 1.50 -13.88 -2.43
C PRO A 308 2.36 -13.36 -3.60
N PHE A 309 2.85 -14.21 -4.49
CA PHE A 309 3.75 -13.83 -5.58
C PHE A 309 3.20 -14.19 -6.96
N LYS A 310 3.67 -13.47 -7.97
CA LYS A 310 3.42 -13.76 -9.38
C LYS A 310 4.73 -13.71 -10.17
N ALA A 311 4.89 -14.59 -11.16
CA ALA A 311 6.10 -14.63 -11.97
C ALA A 311 6.11 -13.50 -13.02
N MET A 312 7.21 -12.74 -13.07
CA MET A 312 7.48 -11.73 -14.10
C MET A 312 7.96 -12.40 -15.39
N VAL A 313 7.06 -13.11 -16.04
CA VAL A 313 7.29 -13.76 -17.33
C VAL A 313 6.07 -13.52 -18.23
N VAL A 314 6.26 -13.19 -19.51
CA VAL A 314 5.17 -12.83 -20.42
C VAL A 314 5.07 -13.79 -21.60
N ASP A 315 3.86 -13.98 -22.10
CA ASP A 315 3.60 -14.67 -23.37
C ASP A 315 2.99 -13.73 -24.44
N GLY A 316 2.75 -12.47 -24.08
CA GLY A 316 2.16 -11.44 -24.94
C GLY A 316 0.63 -11.52 -25.10
N ILE A 317 0.00 -12.61 -24.64
CA ILE A 317 -1.44 -12.90 -24.81
C ILE A 317 -2.16 -12.92 -23.46
N ASN A 318 -1.74 -13.81 -22.57
CA ASN A 318 -2.33 -13.99 -21.24
C ASN A 318 -1.64 -13.13 -20.19
N ARG A 319 -0.36 -12.78 -20.41
CA ARG A 319 0.37 -11.79 -19.60
C ARG A 319 1.23 -10.92 -20.50
N ARG A 320 1.11 -9.59 -20.31
CA ARG A 320 1.78 -8.58 -21.13
C ARG A 320 2.06 -7.31 -20.34
N ALA A 321 3.28 -6.79 -20.47
CA ALA A 321 3.72 -5.56 -19.83
C ALA A 321 3.40 -4.31 -20.64
N SER A 322 3.54 -4.37 -21.96
CA SER A 322 3.29 -3.24 -22.87
C SER A 322 2.96 -3.70 -24.28
N VAL A 323 2.17 -2.91 -25.01
CA VAL A 323 1.97 -3.07 -26.47
C VAL A 323 2.98 -2.21 -27.23
N THR A 324 3.19 -0.98 -26.76
CA THR A 324 4.12 -0.01 -27.33
C THR A 324 5.37 0.08 -26.46
N ALA A 325 6.54 0.24 -27.08
CA ALA A 325 7.83 0.36 -26.41
C ALA A 325 7.80 1.36 -25.22
N ASN A 326 8.13 0.86 -24.03
CA ASN A 326 8.28 1.62 -22.77
C ASN A 326 7.04 2.39 -22.27
N GLN A 327 5.83 2.13 -22.81
CA GLN A 327 4.63 2.87 -22.40
C GLN A 327 3.87 2.23 -21.24
N GLY A 328 3.93 0.90 -21.11
CA GLY A 328 3.06 0.13 -20.22
C GLY A 328 1.59 0.15 -20.63
N ASP A 329 1.32 0.40 -21.91
CA ASP A 329 -0.04 0.44 -22.46
C ASP A 329 -0.56 -0.97 -22.74
N GLY A 330 -1.87 -1.18 -22.56
CA GLY A 330 -2.51 -2.45 -22.85
C GLY A 330 -1.99 -3.63 -22.02
N GLN A 331 -1.62 -3.38 -20.76
CA GLN A 331 -1.22 -4.43 -19.81
C GLN A 331 -2.29 -5.51 -19.64
N ILE A 332 -1.84 -6.76 -19.57
CA ILE A 332 -2.68 -7.92 -19.24
C ILE A 332 -1.99 -8.67 -18.12
N ASP A 333 -2.70 -8.89 -17.02
CA ASP A 333 -2.22 -9.64 -15.84
C ASP A 333 -0.81 -9.24 -15.37
N TRP A 334 -0.49 -7.95 -15.49
CA TRP A 334 0.85 -7.44 -15.23
C TRP A 334 1.20 -7.45 -13.75
N VAL A 335 2.46 -7.75 -13.45
CA VAL A 335 2.91 -8.14 -12.10
C VAL A 335 3.47 -6.99 -11.28
N LEU A 336 3.97 -5.94 -11.92
CA LEU A 336 4.54 -4.78 -11.24
C LEU A 336 3.46 -3.70 -11.07
N LYS A 337 3.40 -3.09 -9.89
CA LYS A 337 2.47 -2.01 -9.58
C LYS A 337 3.07 -0.64 -9.94
N PRO A 338 2.26 0.34 -10.35
CA PRO A 338 2.71 1.72 -10.56
C PRO A 338 3.36 2.35 -9.32
N ASN A 339 4.36 3.21 -9.53
CA ASN A 339 5.00 4.02 -8.49
C ASN A 339 5.33 3.20 -7.23
N THR A 340 5.91 2.02 -7.41
CA THR A 340 6.13 1.08 -6.31
C THR A 340 7.62 0.78 -6.20
N GLU A 341 8.12 0.89 -4.98
CA GLU A 341 9.48 0.49 -4.64
C GLU A 341 9.58 -1.03 -4.58
N TYR A 342 10.57 -1.60 -5.26
CA TYR A 342 10.84 -3.03 -5.21
C TYR A 342 12.21 -3.31 -4.62
N ARG A 343 12.25 -4.22 -3.66
CA ARG A 343 13.45 -4.65 -2.96
C ARG A 343 13.69 -6.13 -3.15
N ARG A 344 14.96 -6.51 -3.27
CA ARG A 344 15.36 -7.92 -3.29
C ARG A 344 15.23 -8.53 -1.90
N THR A 345 14.85 -9.81 -1.82
CA THR A 345 14.94 -10.55 -0.56
C THR A 345 16.38 -11.01 -0.33
N LEU A 346 16.98 -10.65 0.81
CA LEU A 346 18.28 -11.17 1.23
C LEU A 346 18.26 -11.40 2.74
N THR A 347 19.06 -12.37 3.20
CA THR A 347 19.32 -12.63 4.63
C THR A 347 19.90 -11.40 5.34
N ASN A 348 20.61 -10.51 4.63
CA ASN A 348 21.27 -9.33 5.19
C ASN A 348 21.10 -8.06 4.34
N TRP A 349 19.84 -7.66 4.09
CA TRP A 349 19.35 -6.32 3.69
C TRP A 349 18.69 -6.23 2.30
N GLY A 350 17.41 -5.85 2.32
CA GLY A 350 16.57 -5.59 1.15
C GLY A 350 17.04 -4.40 0.34
N SER A 351 18.01 -4.65 -0.54
CA SER A 351 18.55 -3.64 -1.45
C SER A 351 17.46 -3.16 -2.40
N LEU A 352 17.39 -1.85 -2.59
CA LEU A 352 16.52 -1.21 -3.57
C LEU A 352 16.94 -1.66 -4.97
N VAL A 353 16.05 -2.39 -5.65
CA VAL A 353 16.23 -2.77 -7.05
C VAL A 353 15.79 -1.63 -7.95
N GLY A 354 14.64 -1.02 -7.64
CA GLY A 354 14.17 0.15 -8.36
C GLY A 354 12.80 0.61 -7.89
N VAL A 355 12.38 1.74 -8.43
CA VAL A 355 11.01 2.24 -8.31
C VAL A 355 10.39 2.21 -9.70
N THR A 356 9.21 1.63 -9.83
CA THR A 356 8.47 1.62 -11.08
C THR A 356 7.87 3.00 -11.39
N ASN A 357 7.71 3.30 -12.67
CA ASN A 357 7.01 4.51 -13.13
C ASN A 357 5.49 4.40 -12.91
N SER A 358 4.73 5.41 -13.35
CA SER A 358 3.27 5.45 -13.25
C SER A 358 2.54 4.36 -14.04
N ALA A 359 3.23 3.67 -14.95
CA ALA A 359 2.70 2.53 -15.68
C ALA A 359 3.13 1.18 -15.06
N GLY A 360 3.87 1.17 -13.95
CA GLY A 360 4.33 -0.07 -13.33
C GLY A 360 5.48 -0.73 -14.10
N LEU A 361 6.32 0.02 -14.79
CA LEU A 361 7.55 -0.48 -15.43
C LEU A 361 8.78 0.13 -14.75
N PHE A 362 9.89 -0.62 -14.65
CA PHE A 362 11.16 0.01 -14.24
C PHE A 362 11.73 0.85 -15.37
N THR A 363 12.37 1.96 -15.01
CA THR A 363 13.22 2.73 -15.92
C THR A 363 14.66 2.30 -15.72
N PHE A 364 15.35 1.95 -16.81
CA PHE A 364 16.75 1.59 -16.75
C PHE A 364 17.65 2.84 -16.70
N PRO A 365 18.80 2.80 -15.99
CA PRO A 365 19.29 1.67 -15.22
C PRO A 365 18.56 1.47 -13.88
N LEU A 366 18.48 0.22 -13.43
CA LEU A 366 18.02 -0.17 -12.09
C LEU A 366 18.98 0.36 -11.01
N ASN A 367 18.47 0.52 -9.78
CA ASN A 367 19.29 0.87 -8.62
C ASN A 367 20.19 -0.30 -8.18
N SER A 368 19.72 -1.53 -8.36
CA SER A 368 20.52 -2.75 -8.17
C SER A 368 20.06 -3.86 -9.09
N THR A 369 20.84 -4.92 -9.16
CA THR A 369 20.59 -6.13 -9.96
C THR A 369 19.43 -6.97 -9.39
N TRP A 370 18.85 -7.87 -10.19
CA TRP A 370 17.80 -8.82 -9.73
C TRP A 370 18.37 -9.81 -8.71
N ASP A 371 19.62 -10.23 -8.90
CA ASP A 371 20.40 -11.11 -8.02
C ASP A 371 21.87 -10.65 -8.01
N HIS A 372 22.57 -10.90 -6.91
CA HIS A 372 23.94 -10.40 -6.73
C HIS A 372 24.99 -11.33 -7.36
N PHE A 373 24.63 -12.57 -7.66
CA PHE A 373 25.53 -13.58 -8.21
C PHE A 373 25.56 -13.48 -9.74
N GLU A 374 26.77 -13.38 -10.28
CA GLU A 374 27.03 -13.33 -11.73
C GLU A 374 26.57 -14.61 -12.43
N GLY A 375 26.07 -14.47 -13.66
CA GLY A 375 25.71 -15.61 -14.54
C GLY A 375 24.32 -16.22 -14.32
N ASN A 376 23.50 -15.66 -13.45
CA ASN A 376 22.11 -16.10 -13.27
C ASN A 376 21.20 -15.47 -14.33
N ASN A 377 20.44 -16.29 -15.06
CA ASN A 377 19.54 -15.79 -16.10
C ASN A 377 18.05 -15.85 -15.71
N ILE A 378 17.38 -14.81 -16.16
CA ILE A 378 15.95 -14.49 -16.22
C ILE A 378 15.04 -15.01 -17.31
N TRP A 379 14.18 -16.02 -17.16
CA TRP A 379 13.10 -16.17 -18.15
C TRP A 379 12.11 -14.98 -18.04
N THR A 380 11.98 -14.20 -19.13
CA THR A 380 11.09 -13.03 -19.15
C THR A 380 10.09 -13.05 -20.29
N GLY A 381 10.49 -13.50 -21.49
CA GLY A 381 9.69 -13.31 -22.71
C GLY A 381 9.56 -11.85 -23.15
N LEU A 382 10.36 -10.94 -22.59
CA LEU A 382 10.31 -9.51 -22.86
C LEU A 382 11.41 -9.08 -23.82
N ASN A 383 11.09 -8.17 -24.73
CA ASN A 383 12.10 -7.32 -25.37
C ASN A 383 12.64 -6.31 -24.37
N SER A 384 13.76 -5.66 -24.71
CA SER A 384 14.44 -4.70 -23.82
C SER A 384 13.62 -3.40 -23.58
N ASP A 385 12.50 -3.24 -24.28
CA ASP A 385 11.58 -2.10 -24.20
C ASP A 385 10.22 -2.43 -23.54
N TRP A 386 10.16 -3.52 -22.78
CA TRP A 386 8.95 -4.03 -22.11
C TRP A 386 7.85 -4.55 -23.05
N THR A 387 8.05 -4.61 -24.36
CA THR A 387 7.12 -5.32 -25.25
C THR A 387 7.32 -6.83 -25.17
N GLY A 388 6.27 -7.60 -25.48
CA GLY A 388 6.37 -9.06 -25.51
C GLY A 388 7.17 -9.55 -26.73
N ALA A 389 8.04 -10.52 -26.53
CA ALA A 389 8.78 -11.20 -27.59
C ALA A 389 8.06 -12.47 -28.07
N PRO A 390 8.27 -12.89 -29.33
CA PRO A 390 7.75 -14.16 -29.82
C PRO A 390 8.47 -15.37 -29.22
N GLU A 391 9.71 -15.19 -28.72
CA GLU A 391 10.47 -16.23 -28.02
C GLU A 391 9.98 -16.39 -26.57
N ASN A 392 8.89 -17.13 -26.40
CA ASN A 392 8.25 -17.37 -25.10
C ASN A 392 7.98 -18.87 -24.86
N CYS A 393 8.81 -19.75 -25.43
CA CYS A 393 8.70 -21.20 -25.24
C CYS A 393 7.31 -21.77 -25.58
N GLY A 394 6.64 -21.21 -26.59
CA GLY A 394 5.27 -21.59 -26.95
C GLY A 394 4.30 -21.38 -25.79
N MET A 395 4.26 -20.17 -25.23
CA MET A 395 3.53 -19.83 -23.99
C MET A 395 4.03 -20.60 -22.75
N TRP A 396 5.34 -20.85 -22.71
CA TRP A 396 6.05 -21.53 -21.63
C TRP A 396 5.56 -22.96 -21.41
N MET A 397 5.30 -23.67 -22.51
CA MET A 397 4.79 -25.05 -22.54
C MET A 397 5.50 -25.95 -23.56
N ASN A 398 6.41 -25.39 -24.35
CA ASN A 398 7.10 -26.12 -25.41
C ASN A 398 8.62 -26.15 -25.13
N PRO A 399 9.17 -27.29 -24.69
CA PRO A 399 10.60 -27.43 -24.42
C PRO A 399 11.47 -27.30 -25.69
N ASP A 400 10.96 -27.67 -26.86
CA ASP A 400 11.70 -27.62 -28.13
C ASP A 400 11.74 -26.21 -28.75
N ALA A 401 11.08 -25.23 -28.13
CA ALA A 401 11.03 -23.86 -28.62
C ALA A 401 12.19 -23.01 -28.07
N HIS A 402 12.13 -21.71 -28.34
CA HIS A 402 13.07 -20.74 -27.79
C HIS A 402 12.37 -19.76 -26.85
N GLY A 403 13.07 -19.42 -25.77
CA GLY A 403 12.67 -18.42 -24.80
C GLY A 403 13.63 -17.24 -24.82
N ARG A 404 13.11 -16.04 -24.57
CA ARG A 404 13.92 -14.84 -24.34
C ARG A 404 14.18 -14.68 -22.85
N TYR A 405 15.41 -14.33 -22.52
CA TYR A 405 15.87 -14.16 -21.15
C TYR A 405 16.61 -12.84 -20.92
N GLY A 406 16.62 -12.40 -19.67
CA GLY A 406 17.42 -11.30 -19.17
C GLY A 406 18.57 -11.77 -18.28
N ASP A 407 19.54 -10.88 -18.03
CA ASP A 407 20.72 -11.15 -17.20
C ASP A 407 20.54 -10.58 -15.79
N SER A 408 20.58 -11.43 -14.77
CA SER A 408 20.24 -11.03 -13.39
C SER A 408 21.26 -10.13 -12.74
N ASP A 409 22.48 -10.07 -13.28
CA ASP A 409 23.59 -9.24 -12.77
C ASP A 409 23.67 -7.86 -13.45
N ARG A 410 22.72 -7.57 -14.36
CA ARG A 410 22.65 -6.29 -15.06
C ARG A 410 21.67 -5.33 -14.41
N THR A 411 21.97 -4.05 -14.59
CA THR A 411 21.08 -2.94 -14.24
C THR A 411 20.54 -2.23 -15.46
N THR A 412 21.06 -2.51 -16.66
CA THR A 412 20.56 -2.00 -17.93
C THR A 412 19.31 -2.77 -18.38
N ASP A 413 18.80 -2.45 -19.55
CA ASP A 413 17.70 -3.17 -20.20
C ASP A 413 18.04 -4.65 -20.52
N GLU A 414 19.33 -5.00 -20.54
CA GLU A 414 19.82 -6.39 -20.55
C GLU A 414 19.28 -7.21 -19.37
N ALA A 415 18.92 -6.55 -18.27
CA ALA A 415 18.36 -7.20 -17.09
C ALA A 415 17.06 -7.95 -17.41
N ILE A 416 16.29 -7.48 -18.39
CA ILE A 416 15.06 -8.17 -18.84
C ILE A 416 15.21 -8.86 -20.20
N SER A 417 16.22 -8.48 -20.99
CA SER A 417 16.38 -8.98 -22.36
C SER A 417 17.83 -8.87 -22.85
N VAL A 418 18.60 -9.95 -22.71
CA VAL A 418 19.98 -10.05 -23.20
C VAL A 418 20.11 -11.03 -24.36
N GLY A 419 19.25 -12.06 -24.42
CA GLY A 419 19.41 -13.13 -25.38
C GLY A 419 18.22 -14.08 -25.48
N VAL A 420 18.41 -15.12 -26.29
CA VAL A 420 17.45 -16.20 -26.55
C VAL A 420 18.16 -17.52 -26.35
N SER A 421 17.51 -18.49 -25.71
CA SER A 421 18.01 -19.85 -25.55
C SER A 421 16.92 -20.87 -25.88
N ALA A 422 17.31 -22.11 -26.19
CA ALA A 422 16.36 -23.21 -26.24
C ALA A 422 15.78 -23.46 -24.86
N CYS A 423 14.48 -23.78 -24.81
CA CYS A 423 13.76 -23.87 -23.55
C CYS A 423 14.21 -25.09 -22.73
N ASP A 424 14.71 -26.14 -23.37
CA ASP A 424 15.25 -27.34 -22.75
C ASP A 424 16.79 -27.37 -22.67
N ASP A 425 17.47 -26.24 -22.93
CA ASP A 425 18.93 -26.20 -22.99
C ASP A 425 19.56 -26.51 -21.63
N SER A 426 20.00 -27.76 -21.46
CA SER A 426 20.73 -28.20 -20.26
C SER A 426 22.09 -27.52 -20.04
N ALA A 427 22.66 -26.85 -21.06
CA ALA A 427 23.86 -26.04 -20.96
C ALA A 427 23.54 -24.58 -20.55
N PHE A 428 22.27 -24.17 -20.61
CA PHE A 428 21.79 -22.94 -20.02
C PHE A 428 21.64 -23.20 -18.52
N ILE A 429 22.73 -22.97 -17.79
CA ILE A 429 22.85 -23.31 -16.36
C ILE A 429 21.94 -22.40 -15.53
N ASP A 430 21.10 -23.03 -14.70
CA ASP A 430 20.26 -22.43 -13.66
C ASP A 430 19.37 -21.23 -14.04
N PRO A 431 18.71 -21.19 -15.21
CA PRO A 431 17.74 -20.16 -15.49
C PRO A 431 16.62 -20.19 -14.44
N ALA A 432 16.20 -19.00 -14.08
CA ALA A 432 15.28 -18.71 -13.01
C ALA A 432 14.10 -17.90 -13.53
N ILE A 433 13.06 -17.84 -12.72
CA ILE A 433 11.98 -16.86 -12.88
C ILE A 433 12.06 -15.83 -11.78
N LEU A 434 11.74 -14.59 -12.09
CA LEU A 434 11.60 -13.52 -11.10
C LEU A 434 10.20 -13.54 -10.52
N CYS A 435 10.09 -13.74 -9.22
CA CYS A 435 8.85 -13.74 -8.46
C CYS A 435 8.63 -12.37 -7.81
N VAL A 436 7.48 -11.77 -8.07
CA VAL A 436 7.12 -10.41 -7.68
C VAL A 436 5.97 -10.44 -6.69
N GLU A 437 6.15 -9.81 -5.54
CA GLU A 437 5.08 -9.69 -4.54
C GLU A 437 3.89 -8.91 -5.13
N GLN A 438 2.68 -9.42 -4.88
CA GLN A 438 1.45 -8.87 -5.46
C GLN A 438 0.78 -7.81 -4.62
#